data_AF-H9NAJ7-F1
#
_entry.id   AF-H9NAJ7-F1
#
_cell.length_a   1.000
_cell.length_b   1.000
_cell.length_c   1.000
_cell.angle_alpha   90.00
_cell.angle_beta   90.00
_cell.angle_gamma   90.00
#
_symmetry.space_group_name_H-M   'P 1'
#
loop_
_entity.id
_entity.type
_entity.pdbx_description
1 polymer ?
#
loop_
_entity_poly.entity_id
_entity_poly.type
_entity_poly.pdbx_seq_one_letter_code
_entity_poly.pdbx_strand_id
1 'polypeptide(L)'
;ELWIFDFPAQVALTSSQIWWTTDVGIAFSRLEEGYETALKDFHKKQISQLNTLITLLLGELPPGDRQKIMTICTIDVHARDVVAKLISQKVVSPQAFTWLSQLRHRWEDTQKHCFVNICDAQFQYFYEYLGNSPRLVITPLTDRCYITLTQSLHLTMSGAPAGPAGTGKTETTKDLGRALGMMVYVFNCSEQMDYKSIGNIYKGLVQTGAWGCFDEFNRISVEV
;
A
#
# COMPACT_ATOMS: atom_id res chain seq x y z
N GLU A 1 -21.59 12.14 12.42
CA GLU A 1 -21.40 10.67 12.37
C GLU A 1 -20.16 10.38 11.53
N LEU A 2 -19.27 9.49 11.98
CA LEU A 2 -18.03 9.19 11.28
C LEU A 2 -18.28 8.06 10.28
N TRP A 3 -18.30 8.41 8.98
CA TRP A 3 -18.52 7.48 7.85
C TRP A 3 -17.64 6.23 7.90
N ILE A 4 -16.49 6.32 8.56
CA ILE A 4 -15.54 5.21 8.71
C ILE A 4 -16.25 4.00 9.32
N PHE A 5 -17.15 4.16 10.30
CA PHE A 5 -17.80 3.04 10.97
C PHE A 5 -18.87 2.33 10.14
N ASP A 6 -19.41 2.99 9.11
CA ASP A 6 -20.51 2.47 8.29
C ASP A 6 -20.06 1.37 7.30
N PHE A 7 -18.75 1.23 7.08
CA PHE A 7 -18.19 0.33 6.08
C PHE A 7 -17.17 -0.66 6.66
N PRO A 8 -16.94 -1.83 6.03
CA PRO A 8 -15.86 -2.73 6.42
C PRO A 8 -14.49 -2.03 6.41
N ALA A 9 -13.57 -2.47 7.29
CA ALA A 9 -12.26 -1.83 7.47
C ALA A 9 -11.47 -1.65 6.16
N GLN A 10 -11.43 -2.68 5.32
CA GLN A 10 -10.75 -2.64 4.02
C GLN A 10 -11.38 -1.64 3.05
N VAL A 11 -12.71 -1.56 3.02
CA VAL A 11 -13.45 -0.62 2.16
C VAL A 11 -13.20 0.81 2.64
N ALA A 12 -13.31 1.05 3.94
CA ALA A 12 -13.04 2.37 4.52
C ALA A 12 -11.60 2.83 4.23
N LEU A 13 -10.61 1.93 4.40
CA LEU A 13 -9.21 2.23 4.12
C LEU A 13 -8.97 2.56 2.64
N THR A 14 -9.44 1.70 1.73
CA THR A 14 -9.22 1.88 0.28
C THR A 14 -9.89 3.17 -0.20
N SER A 15 -11.10 3.46 0.29
CA SER A 15 -11.80 4.72 0.00
C SER A 15 -11.03 5.93 0.52
N SER A 16 -10.45 5.86 1.72
CA SER A 16 -9.60 6.94 2.26
C SER A 16 -8.39 7.20 1.34
N GLN A 17 -7.72 6.15 0.86
CA GLN A 17 -6.57 6.26 -0.04
C GLN A 17 -6.94 6.81 -1.43
N ILE A 18 -8.12 6.47 -1.95
CA ILE A 18 -8.67 7.06 -3.18
C ILE A 18 -8.89 8.56 -2.98
N TRP A 19 -9.59 8.95 -1.91
CA TRP A 19 -9.85 10.34 -1.61
C TRP A 19 -8.58 11.15 -1.38
N TRP A 20 -7.58 10.57 -0.71
CA TRP A 20 -6.28 11.21 -0.56
C TRP A 20 -5.62 11.50 -1.91
N THR A 21 -5.58 10.51 -2.81
CA THR A 21 -5.01 10.67 -4.15
C THR A 21 -5.75 11.76 -4.94
N THR A 22 -7.08 11.77 -4.87
CA THR A 22 -7.92 12.78 -5.51
C THR A 22 -7.68 14.18 -4.94
N ASP A 23 -7.66 14.34 -3.60
CA ASP A 23 -7.45 15.64 -2.95
C ASP A 23 -6.05 16.21 -3.26
N VAL A 24 -5.02 15.36 -3.32
CA VAL A 24 -3.67 15.78 -3.74
C VAL A 24 -3.68 16.21 -5.22
N GLY A 25 -4.39 15.48 -6.08
CA GLY A 25 -4.59 15.85 -7.48
C GLY A 25 -5.25 17.23 -7.64
N ILE A 26 -6.32 17.48 -6.88
CA ILE A 26 -7.00 18.79 -6.83
C ILE A 26 -6.03 19.88 -6.35
N ALA A 27 -5.20 19.59 -5.34
CA ALA A 27 -4.21 20.54 -4.86
C ALA A 27 -3.16 20.88 -5.92
N PHE A 28 -2.73 19.92 -6.75
CA PHE A 28 -1.87 20.18 -7.91
C PHE A 28 -2.56 21.03 -8.96
N SER A 29 -3.81 20.74 -9.33
CA SER A 29 -4.56 21.57 -10.29
C SER A 29 -4.70 23.02 -9.81
N ARG A 30 -4.97 23.22 -8.51
CA ARG A 30 -5.03 24.57 -7.92
C ARG A 30 -3.68 25.29 -7.94
N LEU A 31 -2.56 24.57 -7.78
CA LEU A 31 -1.24 25.17 -7.93
C LEU A 31 -1.01 25.67 -9.37
N GLU A 32 -1.46 24.92 -10.37
CA GLU A 32 -1.39 25.31 -11.78
C GLU A 32 -2.26 26.55 -12.08
N GLU A 33 -3.40 26.69 -11.40
CA GLU A 33 -4.26 27.88 -11.44
C GLU A 33 -3.68 29.09 -10.68
N GLY A 34 -2.53 28.95 -10.00
CA GLY A 34 -1.84 30.03 -9.29
C GLY A 34 -2.12 30.09 -7.77
N TYR A 35 -2.85 29.14 -7.20
CA TYR A 35 -3.08 29.06 -5.76
C TYR A 35 -1.88 28.43 -5.03
N GLU A 36 -0.82 29.22 -4.80
CA GLU A 36 0.47 28.75 -4.24
C GLU A 36 0.37 28.04 -2.87
N THR A 37 -0.69 28.25 -2.11
CA THR A 37 -0.89 27.63 -0.79
C THR A 37 -1.67 26.32 -0.81
N ALA A 38 -2.16 25.86 -1.98
CA ALA A 38 -3.10 24.75 -2.07
C ALA A 38 -2.61 23.47 -1.35
N LEU A 39 -1.36 23.04 -1.57
CA LEU A 39 -0.78 21.89 -0.85
C LEU A 39 -0.64 22.14 0.66
N LYS A 40 -0.28 23.36 1.08
CA LYS A 40 -0.14 23.71 2.50
C LYS A 40 -1.49 23.68 3.21
N ASP A 41 -2.53 24.15 2.56
CA ASP A 41 -3.88 24.16 3.11
C ASP A 41 -4.46 22.74 3.17
N PHE A 42 -4.18 21.91 2.16
CA PHE A 42 -4.50 20.49 2.21
C PHE A 42 -3.75 19.76 3.34
N HIS A 43 -2.45 20.01 3.52
CA HIS A 43 -1.66 19.42 4.60
C HIS A 43 -2.22 19.78 5.99
N LYS A 44 -2.67 21.04 6.20
CA LYS A 44 -3.35 21.44 7.44
C LYS A 44 -4.66 20.65 7.65
N LYS A 45 -5.45 20.45 6.60
CA LYS A 45 -6.67 19.63 6.63
C LYS A 45 -6.34 18.20 7.05
N GLN A 46 -5.31 17.58 6.47
CA GLN A 46 -4.86 16.23 6.83
C GLN A 46 -4.46 16.13 8.31
N ILE A 47 -3.69 17.10 8.83
CA ILE A 47 -3.31 17.12 10.25
C ILE A 47 -4.56 17.18 11.14
N SER A 48 -5.55 18.01 10.79
CA SER A 48 -6.79 18.11 11.55
C SER A 48 -7.55 16.78 11.55
N GLN A 49 -7.69 16.14 10.39
CA GLN A 49 -8.38 14.85 10.25
C GLN A 49 -7.67 13.75 11.04
N LEU A 50 -6.34 13.67 10.94
CA LEU A 50 -5.53 12.72 11.69
C LEU A 50 -5.66 12.92 13.20
N ASN A 51 -5.67 14.17 13.68
CA ASN A 51 -5.89 14.47 15.09
C ASN A 51 -7.26 14.00 15.56
N THR A 52 -8.31 14.14 14.73
CA THR A 52 -9.63 13.57 15.04
C THR A 52 -9.58 12.05 15.21
N LEU A 53 -8.87 11.34 14.32
CA LEU A 53 -8.70 9.89 14.43
C LEU A 53 -7.91 9.49 15.69
N ILE A 54 -6.86 10.25 16.03
CA ILE A 54 -6.09 10.03 17.26
C ILE A 54 -6.98 10.25 18.49
N THR A 55 -7.80 11.31 18.52
CA THR A 55 -8.74 11.54 19.62
C THR A 55 -9.74 10.39 19.78
N LEU A 56 -10.22 9.81 18.68
CA LEU A 56 -11.08 8.61 18.74
C LEU A 56 -10.35 7.42 19.37
N LEU A 57 -9.07 7.20 19.04
CA LEU A 57 -8.27 6.12 19.62
C LEU A 57 -8.02 6.28 21.12
N LEU A 58 -7.99 7.52 21.63
CA LEU A 58 -7.88 7.80 23.06
C LEU A 58 -9.16 7.47 23.83
N GLY A 59 -10.30 7.39 23.14
CA GLY A 59 -11.59 7.00 23.72
C GLY A 59 -11.77 5.49 23.83
N GLU A 60 -12.97 5.10 24.28
CA GLU A 60 -13.41 3.71 24.30
C GLU A 60 -13.92 3.29 22.92
N LEU A 61 -13.37 2.19 22.41
CA LEU A 61 -13.72 1.63 21.11
C LEU A 61 -13.69 0.10 21.22
N PRO A 62 -14.63 -0.60 20.58
CA PRO A 62 -14.54 -2.05 20.40
C PRO A 62 -13.20 -2.46 19.77
N PRO A 63 -12.67 -3.66 20.06
CA PRO A 63 -11.37 -4.09 19.52
C PRO A 63 -11.26 -4.01 18.00
N GLY A 64 -12.34 -4.35 17.27
CA GLY A 64 -12.37 -4.26 15.80
C GLY A 64 -12.29 -2.82 15.29
N ASP A 65 -13.06 -1.91 15.89
CA ASP A 65 -13.05 -0.50 15.51
C ASP A 65 -11.73 0.17 15.87
N ARG A 66 -11.14 -0.19 17.02
CA ARG A 66 -9.80 0.26 17.41
C ARG A 66 -8.76 -0.18 16.38
N GLN A 67 -8.75 -1.46 15.99
CA GLN A 67 -7.83 -1.98 14.96
C GLN A 67 -8.01 -1.28 13.61
N LYS A 68 -9.25 -0.99 13.22
CA LYS A 68 -9.58 -0.30 11.97
C LYS A 68 -9.07 1.14 11.97
N ILE A 69 -9.31 1.88 13.04
CA ILE A 69 -8.82 3.26 13.17
C ILE A 69 -7.29 3.28 13.24
N MET A 70 -6.66 2.36 13.99
CA MET A 70 -5.19 2.23 14.01
C MET A 70 -4.63 2.00 12.60
N THR A 71 -5.27 1.14 11.83
CA THR A 71 -4.89 0.82 10.45
C THR A 71 -4.97 2.05 9.54
N ILE A 72 -6.06 2.81 9.61
CA ILE A 72 -6.22 4.05 8.84
C ILE A 72 -5.19 5.09 9.29
N CYS A 73 -5.01 5.30 10.59
CA CYS A 73 -4.01 6.22 11.15
C CYS A 73 -2.59 5.91 10.65
N THR A 74 -2.19 4.64 10.61
CA THR A 74 -0.86 4.25 10.12
C THR A 74 -0.64 4.70 8.68
N ILE A 75 -1.63 4.54 7.81
CA ILE A 75 -1.54 4.95 6.41
C ILE A 75 -1.64 6.48 6.27
N ASP A 76 -2.53 7.13 7.02
CA ASP A 76 -2.73 8.59 6.98
C ASP A 76 -1.50 9.37 7.48
N VAL A 77 -0.74 8.82 8.44
CA VAL A 77 0.55 9.38 8.88
C VAL A 77 1.54 9.44 7.72
N HIS A 78 1.68 8.33 6.99
CA HIS A 78 2.55 8.28 5.80
C HIS A 78 2.04 9.25 4.71
N ALA A 79 0.73 9.25 4.43
CA ALA A 79 0.11 10.14 3.46
C ALA A 79 0.33 11.64 3.76
N ARG A 80 0.27 12.02 5.04
CA ARG A 80 0.62 13.38 5.51
C ARG A 80 2.10 13.68 5.26
N ASP A 81 3.00 12.76 5.62
CA ASP A 81 4.45 12.95 5.49
C ASP A 81 4.88 13.10 4.02
N VAL A 82 4.21 12.39 3.12
CA VAL A 82 4.37 12.57 1.66
C VAL A 82 4.02 14.00 1.26
N VAL A 83 2.87 14.53 1.69
CA VAL A 83 2.47 15.90 1.34
C VAL A 83 3.42 16.93 1.96
N ALA A 84 3.86 16.73 3.20
CA ALA A 84 4.88 17.56 3.83
C ALA A 84 6.18 17.60 3.01
N LYS A 85 6.59 16.44 2.47
CA LYS A 85 7.76 16.30 1.59
C LYS A 85 7.56 17.00 0.24
N LEU A 86 6.37 16.92 -0.36
CA LEU A 86 6.05 17.67 -1.60
C LEU A 86 6.18 19.18 -1.39
N ILE A 87 5.70 19.68 -0.24
CA ILE A 87 5.80 21.10 0.13
C ILE A 87 7.26 21.50 0.35
N SER A 88 8.03 20.73 1.12
CA SER A 88 9.42 21.07 1.43
C SER A 88 10.32 21.08 0.19
N GLN A 89 10.04 20.19 -0.77
CA GLN A 89 10.73 20.11 -2.05
C GLN A 89 10.16 21.06 -3.12
N LYS A 90 9.14 21.87 -2.79
CA LYS A 90 8.46 22.80 -3.71
C LYS A 90 7.99 22.10 -5.00
N VAL A 91 7.42 20.92 -4.86
CA VAL A 91 6.89 20.16 -6.00
C VAL A 91 5.61 20.84 -6.49
N VAL A 92 5.62 21.30 -7.74
CA VAL A 92 4.50 22.01 -8.37
C VAL A 92 3.78 21.21 -9.45
N SER A 93 4.35 20.07 -9.88
CA SER A 93 3.79 19.26 -10.96
C SER A 93 3.38 17.88 -10.45
N PRO A 94 2.21 17.37 -10.87
CA PRO A 94 1.80 15.99 -10.59
C PRO A 94 2.69 14.95 -11.31
N GLN A 95 3.55 15.37 -12.25
CA GLN A 95 4.48 14.48 -12.94
C GLN A 95 5.86 14.41 -12.29
N ALA A 96 6.04 15.07 -11.14
CA ALA A 96 7.27 14.95 -10.39
C ALA A 96 7.43 13.54 -9.81
N PHE A 97 8.63 12.98 -9.94
CA PHE A 97 8.96 11.66 -9.41
C PHE A 97 8.65 11.50 -7.91
N THR A 98 8.82 12.56 -7.11
CA THR A 98 8.48 12.53 -5.68
C THR A 98 7.03 12.12 -5.44
N TRP A 99 6.09 12.54 -6.30
CA TRP A 99 4.69 12.12 -6.24
C TRP A 99 4.44 10.80 -6.96
N LEU A 100 5.01 10.62 -8.16
CA LEU A 100 4.81 9.41 -8.96
C LEU A 100 5.32 8.15 -8.25
N SER A 101 6.40 8.26 -7.46
CA SER A 101 7.00 7.16 -6.70
C SER A 101 6.14 6.65 -5.53
N GLN A 102 5.03 7.32 -5.21
CA GLN A 102 4.12 6.91 -4.15
C GLN A 102 3.08 5.92 -4.69
N LEU A 103 2.69 4.96 -3.84
CA LEU A 103 1.59 4.05 -4.15
C LEU A 103 0.26 4.79 -4.01
N ARG A 104 -0.50 4.89 -5.10
CA ARG A 104 -1.69 5.74 -5.20
C ARG A 104 -2.89 4.93 -5.67
N HIS A 105 -3.99 4.99 -4.92
CA HIS A 105 -5.26 4.38 -5.30
C HIS A 105 -6.12 5.41 -6.02
N ARG A 106 -6.70 5.04 -7.16
CA ARG A 106 -7.51 5.93 -7.99
C ARG A 106 -8.76 5.20 -8.45
N TRP A 107 -9.92 5.82 -8.28
CA TRP A 107 -11.14 5.34 -8.91
C TRP A 107 -11.21 5.82 -10.36
N GLU A 108 -11.46 4.91 -11.29
CA GLU A 108 -11.71 5.22 -12.70
C GLU A 108 -13.21 5.12 -12.98
N ASP A 109 -13.87 6.26 -13.20
CA ASP A 109 -15.32 6.33 -13.37
C ASP A 109 -15.84 5.55 -14.58
N THR A 110 -15.06 5.52 -15.67
CA THR A 110 -15.46 4.83 -16.91
C THR A 110 -15.49 3.32 -16.72
N GLN A 111 -14.44 2.76 -16.13
CA GLN A 111 -14.31 1.32 -15.92
C GLN A 111 -14.96 0.85 -14.61
N LYS A 112 -15.32 1.78 -13.72
CA LYS A 112 -15.85 1.50 -12.37
C LYS A 112 -14.96 0.58 -11.56
N HIS A 113 -13.65 0.79 -11.69
CA HIS A 113 -12.62 0.03 -11.00
C HIS A 113 -11.66 0.96 -10.27
N CYS A 114 -11.11 0.45 -9.16
CA CYS A 114 -9.99 1.04 -8.46
C CYS A 114 -8.70 0.55 -9.12
N PHE A 115 -7.83 1.49 -9.44
CA PHE A 115 -6.49 1.25 -9.96
C PHE A 115 -5.47 1.69 -8.91
N VAL A 116 -4.40 0.91 -8.80
CA VAL A 116 -3.24 1.22 -7.98
C VAL A 116 -2.10 1.61 -8.93
N ASN A 117 -1.61 2.83 -8.77
CA ASN A 117 -0.57 3.45 -9.59
C ASN A 117 0.70 3.69 -8.77
N ILE A 118 1.86 3.37 -9.34
CA ILE A 118 3.16 3.68 -8.76
C ILE A 118 4.21 3.75 -9.87
N CYS A 119 4.93 4.86 -9.94
CA CYS A 119 5.71 5.25 -11.10
C CYS A 119 4.86 5.16 -12.39
N ASP A 120 5.32 4.38 -13.36
CA ASP A 120 4.67 4.02 -14.61
C ASP A 120 3.81 2.73 -14.53
N ALA A 121 3.90 1.98 -13.43
CA ALA A 121 3.11 0.77 -13.24
C ALA A 121 1.67 1.09 -12.83
N GLN A 122 0.74 0.29 -13.38
CA GLN A 122 -0.68 0.35 -13.07
C GLN A 122 -1.24 -1.07 -12.89
N PHE A 123 -1.97 -1.27 -11.80
CA PHE A 123 -2.65 -2.53 -11.50
C PHE A 123 -4.11 -2.25 -11.19
N GLN A 124 -5.02 -3.07 -11.68
CA GLN A 124 -6.38 -3.09 -11.14
C GLN A 124 -6.33 -3.65 -9.71
N TYR A 125 -7.04 -3.03 -8.77
CA TYR A 125 -7.20 -3.59 -7.43
C TYR A 125 -7.88 -4.96 -7.52
N PHE A 126 -7.38 -5.97 -6.81
CA PHE A 126 -7.82 -7.36 -6.98
C PHE A 126 -9.08 -7.71 -6.20
N TYR A 127 -9.52 -6.85 -5.28
CA TYR A 127 -10.77 -6.99 -4.52
C TYR A 127 -10.89 -8.24 -3.65
N GLU A 128 -9.80 -8.94 -3.35
CA GLU A 128 -9.83 -10.02 -2.37
C GLU A 128 -10.08 -9.42 -0.97
N TYR A 129 -10.98 -10.04 -0.21
CA TYR A 129 -11.29 -9.58 1.14
C TYR A 129 -10.27 -10.13 2.15
N LEU A 130 -9.46 -9.23 2.69
CA LEU A 130 -8.32 -9.52 3.57
C LEU A 130 -8.62 -9.18 5.04
N GLY A 131 -9.84 -8.72 5.32
CA GLY A 131 -10.33 -8.40 6.65
C GLY A 131 -9.71 -7.16 7.27
N ASN A 132 -9.90 -7.02 8.58
CA ASN A 132 -9.37 -5.93 9.39
C ASN A 132 -7.94 -6.24 9.86
N SER A 133 -7.02 -6.34 8.92
CA SER A 133 -5.61 -6.65 9.19
C SER A 133 -4.80 -5.37 9.46
N PRO A 134 -3.83 -5.40 10.39
CA PRO A 134 -2.91 -4.28 10.59
C PRO A 134 -2.08 -3.98 9.33
N ARG A 135 -1.73 -2.71 9.16
CA ARG A 135 -0.81 -2.22 8.11
C ARG A 135 0.59 -2.00 8.67
N LEU A 136 1.59 -2.27 7.85
CA LEU A 136 2.98 -1.97 8.15
C LEU A 136 3.20 -0.45 8.16
N VAL A 137 4.03 0.04 9.09
CA VAL A 137 4.49 1.44 9.06
C VAL A 137 5.38 1.63 7.83
N ILE A 138 4.99 2.55 6.95
CA ILE A 138 5.70 2.80 5.70
C ILE A 138 6.89 3.74 5.95
N THR A 139 8.08 3.28 5.61
CA THR A 139 9.34 4.03 5.72
C THR A 139 9.95 4.26 4.34
N PRO A 140 10.97 5.13 4.19
CA PRO A 140 11.68 5.28 2.91
C PRO A 140 12.34 3.98 2.39
N LEU A 141 12.57 2.98 3.24
CA LEU A 141 13.02 1.66 2.80
C LEU A 141 11.84 0.86 2.22
N THR A 142 10.70 0.86 2.91
CA THR A 142 9.46 0.24 2.45
C THR A 142 9.00 0.79 1.10
N ASP A 143 9.02 2.12 0.92
CA ASP A 143 8.67 2.77 -0.35
C ASP A 143 9.54 2.27 -1.50
N ARG A 144 10.86 2.17 -1.28
CA ARG A 144 11.79 1.66 -2.30
C ARG A 144 11.52 0.19 -2.64
N CYS A 145 11.16 -0.61 -1.63
CA CYS A 145 10.72 -1.99 -1.86
C CYS A 145 9.42 -2.04 -2.67
N TYR A 146 8.45 -1.17 -2.39
CA TYR A 146 7.19 -1.08 -3.15
C TYR A 146 7.46 -0.75 -4.61
N ILE A 147 8.29 0.26 -4.88
CA ILE A 147 8.70 0.59 -6.25
C ILE A 147 9.33 -0.62 -6.92
N THR A 148 10.35 -1.23 -6.30
CA THR A 148 11.07 -2.35 -6.93
C THR A 148 10.16 -3.54 -7.23
N LEU A 149 9.30 -3.94 -6.28
CA LEU A 149 8.39 -5.07 -6.44
C LEU A 149 7.28 -4.80 -7.46
N THR A 150 6.73 -3.59 -7.47
CA THR A 150 5.68 -3.23 -8.44
C THR A 150 6.25 -3.08 -9.84
N GLN A 151 7.47 -2.58 -9.99
CA GLN A 151 8.17 -2.51 -11.27
C GLN A 151 8.51 -3.91 -11.80
N SER A 152 8.99 -4.83 -10.94
CA SER A 152 9.21 -6.22 -11.38
C SER A 152 7.90 -6.86 -11.82
N LEU A 153 6.81 -6.68 -11.07
CA LEU A 153 5.50 -7.19 -11.45
C LEU A 153 4.99 -6.60 -12.77
N HIS A 154 5.18 -5.30 -12.99
CA HIS A 154 4.81 -4.64 -14.25
C HIS A 154 5.54 -5.26 -15.46
N LEU A 155 6.78 -5.70 -15.26
CA LEU A 155 7.58 -6.41 -16.25
C LEU A 155 7.33 -7.92 -16.30
N THR A 156 6.32 -8.43 -15.56
CA THR A 156 6.03 -9.87 -15.45
C THR A 156 7.21 -10.68 -14.89
N MET A 157 8.00 -10.05 -14.01
CA MET A 157 9.14 -10.64 -13.32
C MET A 157 8.88 -10.78 -11.82
N SER A 158 9.58 -11.73 -11.19
CA SER A 158 9.59 -11.87 -9.74
C SER A 158 10.53 -10.85 -9.08
N GLY A 159 10.24 -10.50 -7.83
CA GLY A 159 11.12 -9.69 -7.00
C GLY A 159 11.88 -10.54 -5.99
N ALA A 160 13.14 -10.17 -5.70
CA ALA A 160 13.96 -10.82 -4.68
C ALA A 160 14.42 -9.79 -3.63
N PRO A 161 13.57 -9.43 -2.64
CA PRO A 161 14.00 -8.58 -1.53
C PRO A 161 15.10 -9.29 -0.73
N ALA A 162 16.27 -8.67 -0.63
CA ALA A 162 17.41 -9.21 0.10
C ALA A 162 17.73 -8.36 1.33
N GLY A 163 18.12 -9.01 2.42
CA GLY A 163 18.46 -8.35 3.68
C GLY A 163 18.49 -9.33 4.85
N PRO A 164 19.06 -8.93 6.00
CA PRO A 164 19.14 -9.78 7.20
C PRO A 164 17.79 -10.32 7.67
N ALA A 165 17.80 -11.40 8.45
CA ALA A 165 16.60 -11.93 9.09
C ALA A 165 15.93 -10.85 9.97
N GLY A 166 14.60 -10.84 10.01
CA GLY A 166 13.83 -9.89 10.83
C GLY A 166 13.77 -8.44 10.32
N THR A 167 14.24 -8.15 9.10
CA THR A 167 14.22 -6.78 8.52
C THR A 167 12.92 -6.44 7.77
N GLY A 168 11.85 -7.22 7.94
CA GLY A 168 10.53 -6.89 7.39
C GLY A 168 10.33 -7.24 5.91
N LYS A 169 11.16 -8.10 5.32
CA LYS A 169 11.08 -8.47 3.88
C LYS A 169 9.73 -9.11 3.52
N THR A 170 9.35 -10.13 4.28
CA THR A 170 8.10 -10.87 4.12
C THR A 170 6.91 -9.98 4.46
N GLU A 171 7.01 -9.21 5.53
CA GLU A 171 5.98 -8.28 5.99
C GLU A 171 5.72 -7.17 4.96
N THR A 172 6.76 -6.63 4.35
CA THR A 172 6.67 -5.63 3.27
C THR A 172 5.97 -6.22 2.05
N THR A 173 6.31 -7.45 1.65
CA THR A 173 5.66 -8.13 0.52
C THR A 173 4.18 -8.38 0.81
N LYS A 174 3.85 -8.83 2.02
CA LYS A 174 2.46 -9.00 2.46
C LYS A 174 1.71 -7.67 2.48
N ASP A 175 2.31 -6.60 3.01
CA ASP A 175 1.66 -5.28 3.07
C ASP A 175 1.40 -4.70 1.67
N LEU A 176 2.32 -4.90 0.73
CA LEU A 176 2.12 -4.55 -0.67
C LEU A 176 0.96 -5.34 -1.30
N GLY A 177 0.93 -6.66 -1.13
CA GLY A 177 -0.18 -7.48 -1.62
C GLY A 177 -1.53 -7.02 -1.07
N ARG A 178 -1.59 -6.69 0.23
CA ARG A 178 -2.79 -6.08 0.82
C ARG A 178 -3.16 -4.74 0.20
N ALA A 179 -2.17 -3.91 -0.19
CA ALA A 179 -2.43 -2.65 -0.87
C ALA A 179 -2.97 -2.83 -2.30
N LEU A 180 -2.63 -3.94 -2.95
CA LEU A 180 -3.19 -4.34 -4.24
C LEU A 180 -4.53 -5.09 -4.11
N GLY A 181 -4.93 -5.47 -2.88
CA GLY A 181 -6.13 -6.26 -2.65
C GLY A 181 -5.96 -7.73 -3.02
N MET A 182 -4.74 -8.26 -2.91
CA MET A 182 -4.36 -9.62 -3.25
C MET A 182 -3.77 -10.33 -2.02
N MET A 183 -4.17 -11.58 -1.80
CA MET A 183 -3.57 -12.43 -0.77
C MET A 183 -2.17 -12.88 -1.17
N VAL A 184 -1.25 -12.76 -0.22
CA VAL A 184 0.13 -13.24 -0.34
C VAL A 184 0.29 -14.51 0.48
N TYR A 185 0.50 -15.63 -0.19
CA TYR A 185 0.81 -16.91 0.46
C TYR A 185 2.30 -17.00 0.74
N VAL A 186 2.66 -17.08 2.02
CA VAL A 186 4.05 -17.21 2.44
C VAL A 186 4.41 -18.68 2.58
N PHE A 187 5.44 -19.12 1.86
CA PHE A 187 6.01 -20.45 1.94
C PHE A 187 7.37 -20.34 2.64
N ASN A 188 7.48 -20.89 3.84
CA ASN A 188 8.75 -20.93 4.57
C ASN A 188 9.61 -22.07 4.02
N CYS A 189 10.65 -21.72 3.27
CA CYS A 189 11.48 -22.70 2.58
C CYS A 189 12.38 -23.48 3.54
N SER A 190 12.56 -24.75 3.25
CA SER A 190 13.43 -25.65 4.02
C SER A 190 14.15 -26.62 3.09
N GLU A 191 15.22 -27.25 3.60
CA GLU A 191 16.00 -28.25 2.88
C GLU A 191 15.19 -29.49 2.48
N GLN A 192 14.02 -29.69 3.11
CA GLN A 192 13.12 -30.81 2.84
C GLN A 192 12.17 -30.56 1.65
N MET A 193 12.14 -29.33 1.11
CA MET A 193 11.32 -29.03 -0.06
C MET A 193 11.94 -29.65 -1.31
N ASP A 194 11.20 -30.56 -1.93
CA ASP A 194 11.57 -31.17 -3.22
C ASP A 194 10.89 -30.47 -4.41
N TYR A 195 11.37 -30.77 -5.62
CA TYR A 195 10.83 -30.20 -6.86
C TYR A 195 9.35 -30.52 -7.06
N LYS A 196 8.84 -31.61 -6.47
CA LYS A 196 7.42 -31.98 -6.53
C LYS A 196 6.58 -31.06 -5.66
N SER A 197 7.04 -30.77 -4.45
CA SER A 197 6.39 -29.84 -3.51
C SER A 197 6.35 -28.43 -4.10
N ILE A 198 7.49 -27.94 -4.59
CA ILE A 198 7.60 -26.64 -5.27
C ILE A 198 6.72 -26.61 -6.53
N GLY A 199 6.75 -27.67 -7.34
CA GLY A 199 5.93 -27.79 -8.54
C GLY A 199 4.43 -27.75 -8.24
N ASN A 200 3.97 -28.36 -7.14
CA ASN A 200 2.57 -28.29 -6.71
C ASN A 200 2.19 -26.89 -6.20
N ILE A 201 3.09 -26.19 -5.50
CA ILE A 201 2.89 -24.79 -5.11
C ILE A 201 2.71 -23.92 -6.35
N TYR A 202 3.61 -24.02 -7.34
CA TYR A 202 3.51 -23.25 -8.58
C TYR A 202 2.23 -23.54 -9.36
N LYS A 203 1.81 -24.81 -9.46
CA LYS A 203 0.51 -25.16 -10.07
C LYS A 203 -0.64 -24.42 -9.39
N GLY A 204 -0.65 -24.40 -8.06
CA GLY A 204 -1.67 -23.68 -7.29
C GLY A 204 -1.65 -22.17 -7.56
N LEU A 205 -0.46 -21.54 -7.50
CA LEU A 205 -0.30 -20.11 -7.74
C LEU A 205 -0.76 -19.69 -9.15
N VAL A 206 -0.40 -20.47 -10.18
CA VAL A 206 -0.81 -20.20 -11.57
C VAL A 206 -2.32 -20.38 -11.75
N GLN A 207 -2.93 -21.38 -11.10
CA GLN A 207 -4.37 -21.63 -11.19
C GLN A 207 -5.21 -20.53 -10.52
N THR A 208 -4.73 -19.98 -9.41
CA THR A 208 -5.47 -18.97 -8.63
C THR A 208 -5.10 -17.53 -9.01
N GLY A 209 -3.95 -17.32 -9.63
CA GLY A 209 -3.38 -15.98 -9.83
C GLY A 209 -2.90 -15.32 -8.54
N ALA A 210 -2.71 -16.10 -7.47
CA ALA A 210 -2.27 -15.58 -6.18
C ALA A 210 -0.76 -15.27 -6.15
N TRP A 211 -0.35 -14.41 -5.21
CA TRP A 211 1.05 -14.08 -5.02
C TRP A 211 1.71 -15.04 -4.02
N GLY A 212 2.70 -15.81 -4.48
CA GLY A 212 3.59 -16.59 -3.61
C GLY A 212 4.80 -15.81 -3.12
N CYS A 213 5.07 -15.81 -1.82
CA CYS A 213 6.28 -15.27 -1.20
C CYS A 213 7.08 -16.42 -0.59
N PHE A 214 8.22 -16.75 -1.19
CA PHE A 214 9.11 -17.80 -0.72
C PHE A 214 10.12 -17.22 0.28
N ASP A 215 9.87 -17.43 1.57
CA ASP A 215 10.73 -16.96 2.64
C ASP A 215 11.90 -17.94 2.84
N GLU A 216 13.07 -17.42 3.22
CA GLU A 216 14.31 -18.20 3.39
C GLU A 216 14.64 -19.09 2.17
N PHE A 217 14.40 -18.60 0.95
CA PHE A 217 14.56 -19.35 -0.31
C PHE A 217 15.93 -20.04 -0.46
N ASN A 218 16.98 -19.42 0.09
CA ASN A 218 18.33 -19.96 0.11
C ASN A 218 18.51 -21.25 0.93
N ARG A 219 17.46 -21.74 1.61
CA ARG A 219 17.44 -23.04 2.30
C ARG A 219 17.01 -24.21 1.42
N ILE A 220 16.54 -23.95 0.20
CA ILE A 220 16.24 -25.02 -0.76
C ILE A 220 17.58 -25.62 -1.24
N SER A 221 17.64 -26.95 -1.33
CA SER A 221 18.83 -27.64 -1.84
C SER A 221 19.14 -27.19 -3.27
N VAL A 222 20.42 -27.01 -3.58
CA VAL A 222 20.88 -26.61 -4.93
C VAL A 222 20.51 -27.64 -6.00
N GLU A 223 20.29 -28.89 -5.61
CA GLU A 223 19.94 -29.99 -6.52
C GLU A 223 18.45 -30.00 -6.93
N VAL A 224 17.62 -29.14 -6.32
CA VAL A 224 16.17 -29.03 -6.56
C VAL A 224 15.88 -27.98 -7.64
#